data_AF-A0A7S1EQ91-F1
#
_entry.id   AF-A0A7S1EQ91-F1
#
_cell.length_a   1.000
_cell.length_b   1.000
_cell.length_c   1.000
_cell.angle_alpha   90.00
_cell.angle_beta   90.00
_cell.angle_gamma   90.00
#
_symmetry.space_group_name_H-M   'P 1'
#
loop_
_entity.id
_entity.type
_entity.pdbx_description
1 polymer ?
#
loop_
_entity_poly.entity_id
_entity_poly.type
_entity_poly.pdbx_seq_one_letter_code
_entity_poly.pdbx_strand_id
1 'polypeptide(L)'
;GIITGKHLAEHCREQYPVSVRWCLFLVSQAGVVAFDVAEVIGTAFGLQVLFSIPLPIGVVVSALDTLLILLLQRWGMKKIEAAVESLLVVLGLSFFVELVLSK
;
A
#
# COMPACT_ATOMS: atom_id res chain seq x y z
N GLY A 1 9.89 12.51 11.68
CA GLY A 1 11.21 11.87 11.57
C GLY A 1 12.33 12.85 11.28
N ILE A 2 12.29 13.63 10.19
CA ILE A 2 13.48 14.37 9.71
C ILE A 2 14.02 15.42 10.71
N ILE A 3 13.13 16.17 11.39
CA ILE A 3 13.54 17.18 12.38
C ILE A 3 13.61 16.57 13.80
N THR A 4 12.62 15.75 14.16
CA THR A 4 12.44 15.23 15.52
C THR A 4 13.16 13.91 15.81
N GLY A 5 13.69 13.22 14.79
CA GLY A 5 14.30 11.88 14.89
C GLY A 5 13.33 10.75 15.25
N LYS A 6 12.16 11.07 15.81
CA LYS A 6 11.16 10.12 16.32
C LYS A 6 10.11 9.76 15.28
N HIS A 7 9.55 8.55 15.42
CA HIS A 7 8.37 8.12 14.67
C HIS A 7 7.13 8.86 15.16
N LEU A 8 6.13 9.06 14.28
CA LEU A 8 4.90 9.76 14.63
C LEU A 8 4.18 9.10 15.81
N ALA A 9 4.20 7.76 15.87
CA ALA A 9 3.65 6.98 16.96
C ALA A 9 4.32 7.27 18.32
N GLU A 10 5.63 7.56 18.33
CA GLU A 10 6.37 7.90 19.55
C GLU A 10 5.98 9.30 20.05
N HIS A 11 5.83 10.27 19.14
CA HIS A 11 5.34 11.60 19.47
C HIS A 11 3.92 11.57 20.03
N CYS A 12 3.02 10.80 19.41
CA CYS A 12 1.66 10.63 19.92
C CYS A 12 1.67 9.97 21.31
N ARG A 13 2.55 8.99 21.55
CA ARG A 13 2.66 8.34 22.86
C ARG A 13 3.16 9.28 23.95
N GLU A 14 4.04 10.22 23.62
CA GLU A 14 4.61 11.19 24.58
C GLU A 14 3.64 12.33 24.92
N GLN A 15 2.77 12.74 23.98
CA GLN A 15 1.85 13.86 24.19
C GLN A 15 0.45 13.46 24.69
N TYR A 16 -0.04 12.26 24.39
CA TYR A 16 -1.43 11.89 24.67
C TYR A 16 -1.63 11.01 25.93
N PRO A 17 -2.76 11.15 26.64
CA PRO A 17 -3.12 10.29 27.75
C PRO A 17 -3.41 8.85 27.28
N VAL A 18 -3.32 7.90 28.21
CA VAL A 18 -3.37 6.44 27.94
C VAL A 18 -4.61 6.03 27.13
N SER A 19 -5.77 6.63 27.39
CA SER A 19 -7.02 6.33 26.65
C SER A 19 -6.95 6.70 25.17
N VAL A 20 -6.39 7.88 24.85
CA VAL A 20 -6.25 8.37 23.47
C VAL A 20 -5.21 7.55 22.71
N ARG A 21 -4.14 7.13 23.39
CA ARG A 21 -3.13 6.23 22.81
C ARG A 21 -3.75 4.90 22.34
N TRP A 22 -4.62 4.28 23.14
CA TRP A 22 -5.30 3.04 22.75
C TRP A 22 -6.26 3.25 21.57
N CYS A 23 -6.99 4.37 21.55
CA CYS A 23 -7.85 4.72 20.43
C CYS A 23 -7.04 4.89 19.13
N LEU A 24 -5.94 5.67 19.17
CA LEU A 24 -5.04 5.86 18.02
C LEU A 24 -4.44 4.55 17.54
N PHE A 25 -4.05 3.66 18.45
CA PHE A 25 -3.56 2.33 18.11
C PHE A 25 -4.62 1.52 17.34
N LEU A 26 -5.85 1.45 17.85
CA LEU A 26 -6.93 0.71 17.19
C LEU A 26 -7.25 1.27 15.79
N VAL A 27 -7.32 2.59 15.65
CA VAL A 27 -7.56 3.23 14.34
C VAL A 27 -6.42 2.91 13.36
N SER A 28 -5.17 2.98 13.82
CA SER A 28 -4.03 2.63 12.96
C SER A 28 -4.05 1.17 12.51
N GLN A 29 -4.37 0.24 13.41
CA GLN A 29 -4.47 -1.19 13.07
C GLN A 29 -5.63 -1.45 12.10
N ALA A 30 -6.79 -0.82 12.33
CA ALA A 30 -7.92 -0.92 11.42
C ALA A 30 -7.60 -0.37 10.03
N GLY A 31 -6.88 0.75 9.95
CA GLY A 31 -6.42 1.33 8.68
C GLY A 31 -5.47 0.41 7.91
N VAL A 32 -4.51 -0.20 8.60
CA VAL A 32 -3.56 -1.15 7.98
C VAL A 32 -4.30 -2.37 7.43
N VAL A 33 -5.21 -2.96 8.21
CA VAL A 33 -6.01 -4.12 7.75
C VAL A 33 -6.92 -3.75 6.59
N ALA A 34 -7.55 -2.59 6.63
CA ALA A 34 -8.42 -2.13 5.53
C ALA A 34 -7.64 -1.92 4.23
N PHE A 35 -6.42 -1.38 4.31
CA PHE A 35 -5.55 -1.20 3.15
C PHE A 35 -5.11 -2.54 2.55
N ASP A 36 -4.68 -3.49 3.39
CA ASP A 36 -4.28 -4.84 2.97
C ASP A 36 -5.42 -5.60 2.27
N VAL A 37 -6.65 -5.51 2.82
CA VAL A 37 -7.84 -6.10 2.19
C VAL A 37 -8.11 -5.48 0.81
N ALA A 38 -7.98 -4.15 0.67
CA ALA A 38 -8.18 -3.49 -0.61
C ALA A 38 -7.12 -3.91 -1.65
N GLU A 39 -5.87 -4.07 -1.23
CA GLU A 39 -4.76 -4.52 -2.08
C GLU A 39 -4.96 -5.94 -2.61
N VAL A 40 -5.35 -6.88 -1.74
CA VAL A 40 -5.64 -8.27 -2.12
C VAL A 40 -6.81 -8.34 -3.09
N ILE A 41 -7.91 -7.60 -2.83
CA ILE A 41 -9.08 -7.57 -3.71
C ILE A 41 -8.72 -6.96 -5.07
N GLY A 42 -8.00 -5.85 -5.08
CA GLY A 42 -7.57 -5.18 -6.31
C GLY A 42 -6.69 -6.06 -7.19
N THR A 43 -5.74 -6.77 -6.58
CA THR A 43 -4.84 -7.70 -7.30
C THR A 43 -5.60 -8.89 -7.86
N ALA A 44 -6.48 -9.51 -7.07
CA ALA A 44 -7.27 -10.66 -7.52
C ALA A 44 -8.23 -10.27 -8.66
N PHE A 45 -8.89 -9.10 -8.56
CA PHE A 45 -9.78 -8.60 -9.60
C PHE A 45 -9.03 -8.19 -10.86
N GLY A 46 -7.87 -7.52 -10.72
CA GLY A 46 -7.02 -7.13 -11.85
C GLY A 46 -6.52 -8.35 -12.64
N LEU A 47 -6.08 -9.41 -11.95
CA LEU A 47 -5.66 -10.66 -12.58
C LEU A 47 -6.84 -11.38 -13.26
N GLN A 48 -8.03 -11.33 -12.67
CA GLN A 48 -9.23 -11.91 -13.27
C GLN A 48 -9.60 -11.18 -14.57
N VAL A 49 -9.59 -9.84 -14.59
CA VAL A 49 -9.94 -9.07 -15.79
C VAL A 49 -8.87 -9.21 -16.88
N LEU A 50 -7.59 -9.17 -16.51
CA LEU A 50 -6.49 -9.18 -17.48
C LEU A 50 -6.20 -10.56 -18.06
N PHE A 51 -6.25 -11.61 -17.24
CA PHE A 51 -5.84 -12.96 -17.63
C PHE A 51 -6.96 -14.01 -17.54
N SER A 52 -8.18 -13.61 -17.15
CA SER A 52 -9.30 -14.55 -16.93
C SER A 52 -8.99 -15.65 -15.90
N ILE A 53 -8.08 -15.38 -14.97
CA ILE A 53 -7.69 -16.31 -13.89
C ILE A 53 -8.77 -16.33 -12.81
N PRO A 54 -9.11 -17.49 -12.22
CA PRO A 54 -10.08 -17.56 -11.14
C PRO A 54 -9.56 -16.88 -9.87
N LEU A 55 -10.45 -16.14 -9.19
CA LEU A 55 -10.19 -15.39 -7.95
C LEU A 55 -9.34 -16.11 -6.89
N PRO A 56 -9.57 -17.40 -6.53
CA PRO A 56 -8.75 -18.06 -5.51
C PRO A 56 -7.26 -18.11 -5.87
N ILE A 57 -6.92 -18.22 -7.16
CA ILE A 57 -5.53 -18.19 -7.60
C ILE A 57 -4.96 -16.78 -7.49
N GLY A 58 -5.76 -15.76 -7.84
CA GLY A 58 -5.37 -14.35 -7.68
C GLY A 58 -5.03 -13.97 -6.24
N VAL A 59 -5.79 -14.49 -5.26
CA VAL A 59 -5.51 -14.28 -3.83
C VAL A 59 -4.24 -15.00 -3.36
N VAL A 60 -3.92 -16.18 -3.91
CA VAL A 60 -2.65 -16.84 -3.61
C VAL A 60 -1.47 -16.05 -4.19
N VAL A 61 -1.64 -15.45 -5.37
CA VAL A 61 -0.62 -14.61 -5.99
C VAL A 61 -0.37 -13.33 -5.19
N SER A 62 -1.39 -12.72 -4.57
CA SER A 62 -1.17 -11.53 -3.72
C SER A 62 -0.28 -11.82 -2.51
N ALA A 63 -0.25 -13.05 -2.01
CA ALA A 63 0.72 -13.43 -0.97
C ALA A 63 2.18 -13.38 -1.47
N LEU A 64 2.42 -13.63 -2.77
CA LEU A 64 3.75 -13.50 -3.38
C LEU A 64 4.21 -12.05 -3.45
N ASP A 65 3.30 -11.08 -3.52
CA ASP A 65 3.66 -9.67 -3.57
C ASP A 65 4.35 -9.21 -2.27
N THR A 66 3.90 -9.71 -1.12
CA THR A 66 4.60 -9.47 0.16
C THR A 66 6.04 -10.02 0.16
N LEU A 67 6.29 -11.12 -0.54
CA LEU A 67 7.64 -11.66 -0.72
C LEU A 67 8.44 -10.81 -1.72
N LEU A 68 7.78 -10.31 -2.76
CA LEU A 68 8.37 -9.42 -3.76
C LEU A 68 8.90 -8.15 -3.10
N ILE A 69 8.11 -7.50 -2.24
CA ILE A 69 8.54 -6.26 -1.57
C ILE A 69 9.68 -6.52 -0.57
N LEU A 70 9.68 -7.65 0.13
CA LEU A 70 10.80 -8.07 1.00
C LEU A 70 12.09 -8.32 0.19
N LEU A 71 11.97 -8.89 -1.01
CA LEU A 71 13.11 -9.08 -1.91
C LEU A 71 13.63 -7.72 -2.41
N LEU A 72 12.71 -6.82 -2.78
CA LEU A 72 13.03 -5.48 -3.27
C LEU A 72 13.69 -4.60 -2.19
N GLN A 73 13.35 -4.81 -0.92
CA GLN A 73 14.01 -4.17 0.22
C GLN A 73 15.52 -4.43 0.27
N ARG A 74 15.99 -5.58 -0.22
CA ARG A 74 17.44 -5.89 -0.27
C ARG A 74 18.21 -5.01 -1.25
N TRP A 75 17.53 -4.39 -2.23
CA TRP A 75 18.18 -3.58 -3.26
C TRP A 75 18.37 -2.10 -2.87
N GLY A 76 17.91 -1.71 -1.68
CA GLY A 76 18.11 -0.39 -1.10
C GLY A 76 16.93 0.56 -1.33
N MET A 77 16.69 1.45 -0.35
CA MET A 77 15.47 2.27 -0.28
C MET A 77 15.23 3.16 -1.51
N LYS A 78 16.29 3.73 -2.11
CA LYS A 78 16.15 4.62 -3.27
C LYS A 78 15.52 3.93 -4.49
N LYS A 79 15.78 2.63 -4.68
CA LYS A 79 15.21 1.88 -5.81
C LYS A 79 13.74 1.54 -5.59
N ILE A 80 13.35 1.29 -4.34
CA ILE A 80 11.96 1.02 -3.97
C ILE A 80 11.12 2.29 -4.17
N GLU A 81 11.63 3.43 -3.73
CA GLU A 81 10.97 4.73 -3.92
C GLU A 81 10.70 5.00 -5.40
N ALA A 82 11.71 4.82 -6.26
CA ALA A 82 11.55 4.96 -7.71
C ALA A 82 10.57 3.95 -8.32
N ALA A 83 10.52 2.72 -7.80
CA ALA A 83 9.57 1.71 -8.26
C ALA A 83 8.12 2.12 -7.95
N VAL A 84 7.85 2.54 -6.71
CA VAL A 84 6.52 3.03 -6.29
C VAL A 84 6.12 4.27 -7.09
N GLU A 85 7.03 5.22 -7.27
CA GLU A 85 6.77 6.41 -8.08
C GLU A 85 6.40 6.05 -9.52
N SER A 86 7.14 5.11 -10.14
CA SER A 86 6.83 4.68 -11.51
C SER A 86 5.45 4.03 -11.65
N LEU A 87 5.02 3.24 -10.66
CA LEU A 87 3.69 2.62 -10.65
C LEU A 87 2.58 3.67 -10.53
N LEU A 88 2.77 4.69 -9.67
CA LEU A 88 1.85 5.81 -9.54
C LEU A 88 1.75 6.63 -10.83
N VAL A 89 2.87 6.83 -11.53
CA VAL A 89 2.88 7.52 -12.83
C VAL A 89 2.10 6.73 -13.89
N VAL A 90 2.28 5.41 -13.96
CA VAL A 90 1.53 4.56 -14.89
C VAL A 90 0.03 4.63 -14.61
N LEU A 91 -0.38 4.57 -13.34
CA LEU A 91 -1.78 4.71 -12.94
C LEU A 91 -2.33 6.09 -13.36
N GLY A 92 -1.61 7.16 -13.04
CA GLY A 92 -2.00 8.53 -13.37
C GLY A 92 -2.11 8.77 -14.87
N LEU A 93 -1.15 8.27 -15.66
CA LEU A 93 -1.16 8.38 -17.12
C LEU A 93 -2.32 7.60 -17.73
N SER A 94 -2.63 6.41 -17.21
CA SER A 94 -3.75 5.59 -17.70
C SER A 94 -5.07 6.35 -17.57
N PHE A 95 -5.35 6.90 -16.38
CA PHE A 95 -6.55 7.72 -16.16
C PHE A 95 -6.52 9.03 -16.96
N PHE A 96 -5.35 9.66 -17.10
CA PHE A 96 -5.24 10.89 -17.89
C PHE A 96 -5.58 10.66 -19.37
N VAL A 97 -5.08 9.57 -19.96
CA VAL A 97 -5.39 9.19 -21.34
C VAL A 97 -6.88 8.88 -21.50
N GLU A 98 -7.48 8.13 -20.58
CA GLU A 98 -8.93 7.87 -20.58
C GLU A 98 -9.74 9.17 -20.50
N LEU A 99 -9.36 10.13 -19.65
CA LEU A 99 -10.07 11.41 -19.52
C LEU A 99 -9.95 12.29 -20.78
N VAL A 100 -8.80 12.27 -21.47
CA VAL A 100 -8.60 13.02 -22.71
C VAL A 100 -9.37 12.39 -23.87
N LEU A 101 -9.41 11.06 -23.95
CA LEU A 101 -10.15 10.31 -24.98
C LEU A 101 -11.66 10.30 -24.74
N SER A 102 -12.10 10.39 -23.48
CA SER A 102 -13.52 10.42 -23.10
C SER A 102 -14.20 11.78 -23.39
N LYS A 103 -13.52 12.69 -24.10
CA LYS A 103 -14.05 13.98 -24.54
C LYS A 103 -14.14 14.03 -26.06
#